data_AF-A0A6L8QBV2-F1
#
_entry.id   AF-A0A6L8QBV2-F1
#
_cell.length_a   1.000
_cell.length_b   1.000
_cell.length_c   1.000
_cell.angle_alpha   90.00
_cell.angle_beta   90.00
_cell.angle_gamma   90.00
#
_symmetry.space_group_name_H-M   'P 1'
#
loop_
_entity.id
_entity.type
_entity.pdbx_description
1 polymer ?
#
loop_
_entity_poly.entity_id
_entity_poly.type
_entity_poly.pdbx_seq_one_letter_code
_entity_poly.pdbx_strand_id
1 'polypeptide(L)'
;MVNNNPVESLIKTAKNHKPQIICLSISWLFIEKPLDTENYLIRIKEELGNDTKIICGGKGAPDNLPGIVKIKDFIRFNNWLGEFENSLILN
;
A
#
# COMPACT_ATOMS: atom_id res chain seq x y z
N MET A 1 11.72 -23.68 -1.33
CA MET A 1 10.57 -23.54 -0.43
C MET A 1 9.82 -22.30 -0.84
N VAL A 2 8.53 -22.40 -1.20
CA VAL A 2 7.70 -21.23 -1.51
C VAL A 2 7.48 -20.51 -0.19
N ASN A 3 7.88 -19.23 -0.10
CA ASN A 3 7.57 -18.44 1.09
C ASN A 3 6.06 -18.17 1.07
N ASN A 4 5.31 -18.88 1.91
CA ASN A 4 3.85 -18.78 1.97
C ASN A 4 3.36 -17.53 2.71
N ASN A 5 4.27 -16.62 3.11
CA ASN A 5 3.91 -15.34 3.70
C ASN A 5 3.77 -14.26 2.60
N PRO A 6 2.54 -13.82 2.27
CA PRO A 6 2.31 -12.84 1.20
C PRO A 6 2.97 -11.48 1.49
N VAL A 7 3.07 -11.07 2.76
CA VAL A 7 3.71 -9.80 3.14
C VAL A 7 5.21 -9.84 2.87
N GLU A 8 5.88 -10.94 3.19
CA GLU A 8 7.31 -11.09 2.93
C GLU A 8 7.62 -11.22 1.44
N SER A 9 6.76 -11.92 0.70
CA SER A 9 6.86 -12.01 -0.75
C SER A 9 6.73 -10.62 -1.40
N LEU A 10 5.77 -9.82 -0.93
CA LEU A 10 5.59 -8.43 -1.37
C LEU A 10 6.82 -7.58 -1.07
N ILE A 11 7.32 -7.59 0.18
CA ILE A 11 8.49 -6.79 0.58
C ILE A 11 9.71 -7.19 -0.25
N LYS A 12 9.96 -8.48 -0.43
CA LYS A 12 11.09 -8.97 -1.25
C LYS A 12 10.97 -8.50 -2.70
N THR A 13 9.77 -8.59 -3.26
CA THR A 13 9.50 -8.17 -4.65
C THR A 13 9.70 -6.66 -4.79
N ALA A 14 9.16 -5.87 -3.87
CA ALA A 14 9.32 -4.43 -3.84
C ALA A 14 10.77 -3.99 -3.66
N LYS A 15 11.56 -4.63 -2.78
CA LYS A 15 13.00 -4.34 -2.65
C LYS A 15 13.78 -4.62 -3.94
N ASN A 16 13.40 -5.67 -4.68
CA ASN A 16 14.06 -6.03 -5.94
C ASN A 16 13.72 -5.06 -7.08
N HIS A 17 12.46 -4.64 -7.19
CA HIS A 17 11.98 -3.81 -8.30
C HIS A 17 11.98 -2.31 -8.00
N LYS A 18 12.13 -1.92 -6.73
CA LYS A 18 12.15 -0.54 -6.24
C LYS A 18 10.99 0.30 -6.80
N PRO A 19 9.72 -0.14 -6.63
CA PRO A 19 8.60 0.57 -7.18
C PRO A 19 8.43 1.93 -6.49
N GLN A 20 8.04 2.94 -7.26
CA GLN A 20 7.66 4.25 -6.71
C GLN A 20 6.27 4.20 -6.04
N ILE A 21 5.39 3.30 -6.49
CA ILE A 21 4.03 3.11 -5.95
C ILE A 21 3.74 1.63 -5.75
N ILE A 22 3.09 1.30 -4.63
CA ILE A 22 2.41 0.02 -4.41
C ILE A 22 0.92 0.29 -4.14
N CYS A 23 0.05 -0.32 -4.94
CA CYS A 23 -1.39 -0.26 -4.76
C CYS A 23 -1.92 -1.58 -4.19
N LEU A 24 -2.65 -1.52 -3.07
CA LEU A 24 -3.18 -2.68 -2.37
C LEU A 24 -4.71 -2.62 -2.30
N SER A 25 -5.37 -3.67 -2.77
CA SER A 25 -6.79 -3.91 -2.50
C SER A 25 -6.92 -4.83 -1.30
N ILE A 26 -7.53 -4.35 -0.22
CA ILE A 26 -7.62 -5.05 1.05
C ILE A 26 -9.08 -5.40 1.35
N SER A 27 -9.34 -6.69 1.47
CA SER A 27 -10.62 -7.25 1.88
C SER A 27 -10.47 -8.06 3.15
N TRP A 28 -11.42 -7.94 4.07
CA TRP A 28 -11.55 -8.82 5.23
C TRP A 28 -12.79 -9.71 5.11
N LEU A 29 -12.67 -10.97 5.56
CA LEU A 29 -13.80 -11.88 5.67
C LEU A 29 -14.53 -11.75 7.03
N PHE A 30 -13.87 -11.23 8.06
CA PHE A 30 -14.41 -11.10 9.43
C PHE A 30 -14.00 -9.76 10.06
N ILE A 31 -14.89 -9.21 10.90
CA ILE A 31 -14.81 -7.88 11.53
C ILE A 31 -13.61 -7.72 12.50
N GLU A 32 -12.96 -8.81 12.90
CA GLU A 32 -12.00 -8.83 14.02
C GLU A 32 -10.54 -8.53 13.67
N LYS A 33 -10.18 -8.21 12.43
CA LYS A 33 -8.75 -8.03 12.04
C LYS A 33 -8.30 -6.67 11.47
N PRO A 34 -8.86 -5.51 11.86
CA PRO A 34 -8.27 -4.21 11.49
C PRO A 34 -6.82 -4.06 11.99
N LEU A 35 -6.55 -4.44 13.25
CA LEU A 35 -5.22 -4.32 13.87
C LEU A 35 -4.14 -5.12 13.12
N ASP A 36 -4.46 -6.33 12.64
CA ASP A 36 -3.51 -7.14 11.87
C ASP A 36 -3.14 -6.46 10.53
N THR A 37 -4.13 -5.86 9.87
CA THR A 37 -3.93 -5.17 8.58
C THR A 37 -3.02 -3.96 8.74
N GLU A 38 -3.25 -3.14 9.76
CA GLU A 38 -2.41 -1.98 10.06
C GLU A 38 -0.98 -2.40 10.37
N ASN A 39 -0.78 -3.42 11.20
CA ASN A 39 0.54 -3.94 11.53
C ASN A 39 1.31 -4.43 10.30
N TYR A 40 0.64 -5.12 9.36
CA TYR A 40 1.28 -5.54 8.11
C TYR A 40 1.65 -4.35 7.24
N LEU A 41 0.77 -3.36 7.13
CA LEU A 41 1.00 -2.16 6.34
C LEU A 41 2.16 -1.30 6.91
N ILE A 42 2.24 -1.16 8.23
CA ILE A 42 3.36 -0.51 8.92
C ILE A 42 4.66 -1.25 8.62
N ARG A 43 4.68 -2.58 8.79
CA ARG A 43 5.87 -3.40 8.50
C ARG A 43 6.34 -3.23 7.05
N ILE A 44 5.42 -3.24 6.08
CA ILE A 44 5.76 -3.01 4.67
C ILE A 44 6.38 -1.61 4.51
N LYS A 45 5.79 -0.59 5.13
CA LYS A 45 6.29 0.79 5.01
C LYS A 45 7.67 0.96 5.63
N GLU A 46 7.92 0.40 6.80
CA GLU A 46 9.22 0.44 7.48
C GLU A 46 10.30 -0.26 6.66
N GLU A 47 9.98 -1.41 6.07
CA GLU A 47 10.94 -2.22 5.30
C GLU A 47 11.27 -1.64 3.92
N LEU A 48 10.36 -0.84 3.33
CA LEU A 48 10.57 -0.20 2.03
C LEU A 48 11.03 1.25 2.14
N GLY A 49 10.87 1.89 3.30
CA GLY A 49 11.24 3.28 3.53
C GLY A 49 10.31 4.29 2.86
N ASN A 50 10.81 5.52 2.70
CA ASN A 50 10.00 6.65 2.23
C ASN A 50 9.88 6.76 0.71
N ASP A 51 10.74 6.06 -0.04
CA ASP A 51 10.83 6.17 -1.50
C ASP A 51 9.65 5.50 -2.22
N THR A 52 9.01 4.52 -1.57
CA THR A 52 7.80 3.87 -2.07
C THR A 52 6.55 4.45 -1.41
N LYS A 53 5.62 4.97 -2.23
CA LYS A 53 4.28 5.36 -1.78
C LYS A 53 3.37 4.13 -1.74
N ILE A 54 2.61 3.98 -0.65
CA ILE A 54 1.65 2.88 -0.49
C ILE A 54 0.24 3.46 -0.51
N ILE A 55 -0.59 2.91 -1.38
CA ILE A 55 -1.99 3.26 -1.55
C ILE A 55 -2.84 2.03 -1.26
N CYS A 56 -3.91 2.22 -0.50
CA CYS A 56 -4.84 1.15 -0.13
C CYS A 56 -6.26 1.47 -0.59
N GLY A 57 -7.01 0.43 -0.93
CA GLY A 57 -8.45 0.49 -1.16
C GLY A 57 -9.13 -0.77 -0.64
N GLY A 58 -10.45 -0.84 -0.78
CA GLY A 58 -11.24 -1.98 -0.34
C GLY A 58 -11.76 -1.87 1.10
N LYS A 59 -12.69 -2.76 1.45
CA LYS A 59 -13.46 -2.71 2.72
C LYS A 59 -12.57 -2.86 3.96
N GLY A 60 -11.46 -3.58 3.84
CA GLY A 60 -10.55 -3.85 4.95
C GLY A 60 -9.39 -2.84 5.08
N ALA A 61 -9.28 -1.85 4.20
CA ALA A 61 -8.21 -0.86 4.28
C ALA A 61 -8.44 0.10 5.47
N PRO A 62 -7.40 0.43 6.26
CA PRO A 62 -7.53 1.32 7.41
C PRO A 62 -7.79 2.75 6.96
N ASP A 63 -8.67 3.47 7.66
CA ASP A 63 -9.04 4.85 7.29
C ASP A 63 -7.95 5.88 7.63
N ASN A 64 -7.16 5.68 8.69
CA ASN A 64 -6.26 6.71 9.23
C ASN A 64 -4.87 6.15 9.61
N LEU A 65 -4.12 5.62 8.63
CA LEU A 65 -2.77 5.10 8.87
C LEU A 65 -1.69 6.05 8.31
N PRO A 66 -0.80 6.64 9.14
CA PRO A 66 0.22 7.57 8.67
C PRO A 66 1.13 6.98 7.58
N GLY A 67 1.42 7.77 6.55
CA GLY A 67 2.27 7.36 5.42
C GLY A 67 1.60 6.41 4.42
N ILE A 68 0.31 6.13 4.60
CA ILE A 68 -0.47 5.22 3.76
C ILE A 68 -1.76 5.91 3.32
N VAL A 69 -2.01 5.91 2.02
CA VAL A 69 -3.12 6.67 1.44
C VAL A 69 -4.29 5.73 1.15
N LYS A 70 -5.41 5.86 1.88
CA LYS A 70 -6.65 5.15 1.53
C LYS A 70 -7.43 5.91 0.46
N ILE A 71 -7.74 5.25 -0.65
CA ILE A 71 -8.57 5.79 -1.73
C ILE A 71 -9.81 4.91 -1.89
N LYS A 72 -10.99 5.52 -1.71
CA LYS A 72 -12.28 4.81 -1.61
C LYS A 72 -12.98 4.60 -2.95
N ASP A 73 -12.60 5.33 -4.00
CA ASP A 73 -13.24 5.25 -5.31
C ASP A 73 -12.26 5.48 -6.46
N PHE A 74 -12.64 5.01 -7.65
CA PHE A 74 -11.81 5.01 -8.84
C PHE A 74 -11.51 6.43 -9.36
N ILE A 75 -12.44 7.37 -9.20
CA ILE A 75 -12.26 8.76 -9.66
C ILE A 75 -11.16 9.43 -8.84
N ARG A 76 -11.23 9.30 -7.51
CA ARG A 76 -10.19 9.81 -6.61
C ARG A 76 -8.84 9.16 -6.87
N PHE A 77 -8.81 7.87 -7.21
CA PHE A 77 -7.57 7.19 -7.56
C PHE A 77 -6.92 7.79 -8.81
N ASN A 78 -7.68 7.99 -9.89
CA ASN A 78 -7.14 8.57 -11.12
C ASN A 78 -6.71 10.03 -10.95
N ASN A 79 -7.45 10.82 -10.18
CA ASN A 79 -7.06 12.20 -9.88
C ASN A 79 -5.74 12.24 -9.10
N TRP A 80 -5.63 11.42 -8.06
CA TRP A 80 -4.39 11.28 -7.29
C TRP A 80 -3.23 10.79 -8.17
N LEU A 81 -3.50 9.86 -9.10
CA LEU A 81 -2.48 9.33 -10.00
C LEU A 81 -1.97 10.41 -10.94
N GLY A 82 -2.84 11.24 -11.52
CA GLY A 82 -2.42 12.37 -12.37
C GLY A 82 -1.59 13.40 -11.60
N GLU A 83 -1.95 13.72 -10.36
CA GLU A 83 -1.14 14.58 -9.48
C GLU A 83 0.23 13.96 -9.17
N PHE A 84 0.26 12.65 -8.92
CA PHE A 84 1.48 11.92 -8.68
C PHE A 84 2.40 11.90 -9.89
N GLU A 85 1.88 11.59 -11.08
CA GLU A 85 2.62 11.61 -12.35
C GLU A 85 3.24 12.99 -12.61
N ASN A 86 2.48 14.06 -12.40
CA ASN A 86 2.99 15.43 -12.50
C ASN A 86 4.13 15.69 -11.51
N SER A 87 4.04 15.17 -10.29
CA SER A 87 5.11 15.30 -9.29
C SER A 87 6.40 14.56 -9.68
N LEU A 88 6.31 13.51 -10.50
CA LEU A 88 7.49 12.80 -10.99
C LEU A 88 8.22 13.56 -12.10
N ILE A 89 7.52 14.34 -12.91
CA ILE A 89 8.11 15.11 -14.01
C ILE A 89 8.87 16.33 -13.49
N LEU A 90 8.48 16.84 -12.32
CA LEU A 90 9.04 18.05 -11.70
C LEU A 90 10.23 17.78 -10.77
N ASN A 91 10.61 16.52 -10.55
CA ASN A 91 11.76 16.09 -9.74
C ASN A 91 12.83 15.43 -10.63
#